data_AF-X7FEX5-F1
#
_entry.id   AF-X7FEX5-F1
#
_cell.length_a   1.000
_cell.length_b   1.000
_cell.length_c   1.000
_cell.angle_alpha   90.00
_cell.angle_beta   90.00
_cell.angle_gamma   90.00
#
_symmetry.space_group_name_H-M   'P 1'
#
loop_
_entity.id
_entity.type
_entity.pdbx_description
1 polymer ?
#
loop_
_entity_poly.entity_id
_entity_poly.type
_entity_poly.pdbx_seq_one_letter_code
_entity_poly.pdbx_strand_id
1 'polypeptide(L)' 'MGRILKWLFYLAVLGAILLVGYAYVGPYFGADFSPPQTEVRQPVDLNVE' A
#
# COMPACT_ATOMS: atom_id res chain seq x y z
N MET A 1 17.29 12.67 26.88
CA MET A 1 16.38 11.67 26.29
C MET A 1 15.40 12.27 25.25
N GLY A 2 14.64 13.33 25.55
CA GLY A 2 13.65 13.88 24.61
C GLY A 2 14.17 14.41 23.27
N ARG A 3 15.46 14.75 23.17
CA ARG A 3 16.08 15.22 21.91
C ARG A 3 16.27 14.10 20.89
N ILE A 4 16.60 12.89 21.34
CA ILE A 4 16.69 11.70 20.48
C ILE A 4 15.29 11.29 19.99
N LEU A 5 14.30 11.32 20.89
CA LEU A 5 12.93 10.94 20.54
C LEU A 5 12.34 11.86 19.45
N LYS A 6 12.64 13.17 19.48
CA LYS A 6 12.27 14.11 18.41
C LYS A 6 12.86 13.69 17.06
N TRP A 7 14.14 13.31 17.02
CA TRP A 7 14.80 12.86 15.79
C TRP A 7 14.23 11.54 15.27
N LEU A 8 13.95 10.59 16.17
CA LEU A 8 13.30 9.34 15.80
C LEU A 8 11.91 9.57 15.19
N PHE A 9 11.14 10.51 15.72
CA PHE A 9 9.85 10.88 15.15
C PHE A 9 10.00 11.47 13.74
N TYR A 10 10.96 12.39 13.52
CA TYR A 10 11.22 12.93 12.18
C TYR A 10 11.65 11.85 11.19
N LEU A 11 12.51 10.91 11.62
CA LEU A 11 12.92 9.78 10.78
C LEU A 11 11.77 8.84 10.46
N ALA A 12 10.87 8.57 11.42
CA ALA A 12 9.68 7.75 11.18
C ALA A 12 8.75 8.40 10.15
N VAL A 13 8.50 9.71 10.27
CA VAL A 13 7.70 10.46 9.29
C VAL A 13 8.39 10.46 7.92
N LEU A 14 9.70 10.68 7.86
CA LEU A 14 10.46 10.63 6.61
C LEU A 14 10.37 9.24 5.95
N GLY A 15 10.51 8.17 6.74
CA GLY A 15 10.35 6.80 6.27
C GLY A 15 8.95 6.53 5.71
N ALA A 16 7.90 7.03 6.38
CA ALA A 16 6.53 6.93 5.89
C ALA A 16 6.35 7.66 4.54
N ILE A 17 6.89 8.88 4.42
CA ILE A 17 6.85 9.66 3.17
C ILE A 17 7.58 8.91 2.05
N LEU A 18 8.76 8.33 2.32
CA LEU A 18 9.51 7.57 1.34
C LEU A 18 8.77 6.30 0.89
N LEU A 19 8.12 5.58 1.82
CA LEU A 19 7.28 4.42 1.49
C LEU A 19 6.11 4.81 0.59
N VAL A 20 5.40 5.89 0.95
CA VAL A 20 4.30 6.42 0.13
C VAL A 20 4.82 6.83 -1.25
N GLY A 21 5.93 7.57 -1.32
CA GLY A 21 6.56 7.96 -2.57
C GLY A 21 6.91 6.75 -3.42
N TYR A 22 7.54 5.73 -2.84
CA TYR A 22 7.89 4.50 -3.56
C TYR A 22 6.67 3.73 -4.06
N ALA A 23 5.51 3.79 -3.40
CA ALA A 23 4.29 3.18 -3.93
C ALA A 23 3.85 3.83 -5.26
N TYR A 24 4.13 5.12 -5.46
CA TYR A 24 3.82 5.84 -6.72
C TYR A 24 4.92 5.72 -7.77
N VAL A 25 6.20 5.81 -7.38
CA VAL A 25 7.31 5.78 -8.35
C VAL A 25 7.83 4.37 -8.61
N GLY A 26 7.57 3.42 -7.72
CA GLY A 26 8.02 2.02 -7.80
C GLY A 26 7.66 1.30 -9.11
N PRO A 27 6.49 1.51 -9.72
CA PRO A 27 6.16 0.92 -11.02
C PRO A 27 7.13 1.33 -12.14
N TYR A 28 7.71 2.53 -12.09
CA TYR A 28 8.73 2.96 -13.07
C TYR A 28 10.07 2.21 -12.89
N PHE A 29 10.30 1.60 -11.73
CA PHE A 29 11.46 0.77 -11.43
C PHE A 29 11.18 -0.74 -11.57
N GLY A 30 10.02 -1.12 -12.10
CA GLY A 30 9.63 -2.52 -12.32
C GLY A 30 9.01 -3.23 -11.11
N ALA A 31 8.62 -2.50 -10.06
CA ALA A 31 7.81 -3.07 -9.00
C ALA A 31 6.33 -3.14 -9.42
N ASP A 32 5.70 -4.30 -9.32
CA ASP A 32 4.27 -4.45 -9.58
C ASP A 32 3.50 -4.56 -8.26
N PHE A 33 2.64 -3.56 -8.01
CA PHE A 33 1.76 -3.51 -6.84
C PHE A 33 0.31 -3.83 -7.18
N SER A 34 0.03 -4.22 -8.42
CA SER A 34 -1.32 -4.53 -8.89
C SER A 34 -1.79 -5.85 -8.28
N PRO A 35 -3.08 -5.98 -7.92
CA PRO A 35 -3.63 -7.28 -7.55
C PRO A 35 -3.59 -8.23 -8.77
N PRO A 36 -3.49 -9.55 -8.54
CA PRO A 36 -3.62 -10.53 -9.60
C PRO A 36 -4.94 -10.32 -10.37
N GLN A 37 -4.83 -10.15 -11.69
CA GLN A 37 -5.97 -9.97 -12.58
C GLN A 37 -6.57 -11.34 -12.92
N THR A 38 -7.24 -11.98 -11.95
CA THR A 38 -7.92 -13.26 -12.15
C THR A 38 -9.44 -13.08 -12.18
N GLU A 39 -10.09 -13.88 -13.01
CA GLU A 39 -11.54 -13.87 -13.09
C GLU A 39 -12.14 -14.54 -11.84
N VAL A 40 -13.01 -13.81 -11.13
CA VAL A 40 -13.74 -14.32 -9.96
C VAL A 40 -15.21 -14.43 -10.31
N ARG A 41 -15.75 -15.65 -10.28
CA ARG A 41 -17.17 -15.94 -10.49
C ARG A 41 -17.71 -16.66 -9.27
N GLN A 42 -18.85 -16.20 -8.76
CA GLN A 42 -19.62 -16.91 -7.74
C GLN A 42 -21.05 -17.13 -8.26
N PRO A 43 -21.58 -18.36 -8.15
CA PRO A 43 -22.99 -18.60 -8.46
C PRO A 43 -23.87 -17.84 -7.45
N VAL A 44 -24.98 -17.28 -7.95
CA VAL A 44 -25.97 -16.59 -7.12
C VAL A 44 -27.29 -17.33 -7.27
N ASP A 45 -27.90 -17.68 -6.14
CA ASP A 45 -29.25 -18.24 -6.11
C ASP A 45 -30.27 -17.12 -6.32
N LEU A 46 -31.03 -17.18 -7.42
CA LEU A 46 -32.16 -16.29 -7.68
C LEU A 46 -33.43 -16.92 -7.09
N ASN A 47 -34.00 -16.31 -6.05
CA ASN A 47 -35.37 -16.63 -5.63
C ASN A 47 -36.35 -15.82 -6.49
N VAL A 48 -37.27 -16.52 -7.14
CA VAL A 48 -38.38 -15.93 -7.90
C VAL A 48 -39.66 -16.28 -7.14
N GLU A 49 -40.47 -15.27 -6.82
CA GLU A 49 -41.80 -15.42 -6.18
C GLU A 49 -42.88 -15.70 -7.23
#